data_AF-A0A838VXM8-F1
#
_entry.id   AF-A0A838VXM8-F1
#
_cell.length_a   1.000
_cell.length_b   1.000
_cell.length_c   1.000
_cell.angle_alpha   90.00
_cell.angle_beta   90.00
_cell.angle_gamma   90.00
#
_symmetry.space_group_name_H-M   'P 1'
#
loop_
_entity.id
_entity.type
_entity.pdbx_description
1 polymer ?
#
loop_
_entity_poly.entity_id
_entity_poly.type
_entity_poly.pdbx_seq_one_letter_code
_entity_poly.pdbx_strand_id
1 'polypeptide(L)'
;MKQGFTLIELLIAVSISSMLSLSLYKLIQQTRFVVSDITTVIATDVPLSALYGQLEKDITGILYPFSVQKELEQQAQQPEKPAGYAVEQKSPEKPEEKKQEEKKLQDIFYINQTDNGLFWSFLTTGGLQAITSKGELQARPLIKRVAYRLEKDPSDLGTFSLYYSSSVDKLDLDTLKNRPLKQYYELIGSLRQLKIQTTVFDVPEAPEAQTNQADSKPEAQPKTPQKLENWNEKEIKEKYRTVIPAFVSLTGSVVVAQTTREVPFDFAFKVPAYRIPEPKKQVKPVAPLVPPKP
;
A
#
# COMPACT_ATOMS: atom_id res chain seq x y z
N MET A 1 -23.55 -12.81 82.60
CA MET A 1 -23.24 -12.64 81.16
C MET A 1 -22.02 -13.47 80.83
N LYS A 2 -22.09 -14.37 79.85
CA LYS A 2 -21.00 -15.31 79.53
C LYS A 2 -19.90 -14.60 78.74
N GLN A 3 -18.86 -14.12 79.42
CA GLN A 3 -17.73 -13.36 78.83
C GLN A 3 -16.97 -14.11 77.72
N GLY A 4 -17.08 -15.44 77.65
CA GLY A 4 -16.47 -16.23 76.57
C GLY A 4 -17.18 -16.14 75.21
N PHE A 5 -18.46 -15.76 75.18
CA PHE A 5 -19.22 -15.67 73.92
C PHE A 5 -18.88 -14.40 73.13
N THR A 6 -18.56 -13.31 73.85
CA THR A 6 -18.25 -12.00 73.27
C THR A 6 -16.91 -11.98 72.53
N LEU A 7 -15.91 -12.75 73.00
CA LEU A 7 -14.61 -12.84 72.33
C LEU A 7 -14.69 -13.61 71.00
N ILE A 8 -15.50 -14.68 70.97
CA ILE A 8 -15.72 -15.49 69.77
C ILE A 8 -16.48 -14.67 68.72
N GLU A 9 -17.52 -13.94 69.13
CA GLU A 9 -18.28 -13.05 68.26
C GLU A 9 -17.41 -11.93 67.67
N LEU A 10 -16.51 -11.36 68.46
CA LEU A 10 -15.55 -10.34 68.00
C LEU A 10 -14.53 -10.93 67.01
N LEU A 11 -14.03 -12.14 67.23
CA LEU A 11 -13.14 -12.82 66.28
C LEU A 11 -13.84 -13.14 64.96
N ILE A 12 -15.09 -13.60 65.01
CA ILE A 12 -15.91 -13.84 63.83
C ILE A 12 -16.16 -12.53 63.08
N ALA A 13 -16.50 -11.45 63.79
CA ALA A 13 -16.69 -10.13 63.20
C ALA A 13 -15.43 -9.62 62.51
N VAL A 14 -14.27 -9.69 63.17
CA VAL A 14 -12.97 -9.29 62.59
C VAL A 14 -12.61 -10.15 61.39
N SER A 15 -12.88 -11.46 61.42
CA SER A 15 -12.63 -12.35 60.29
C SER A 15 -13.51 -12.00 59.08
N ILE A 16 -14.80 -11.75 59.30
CA ILE A 16 -15.73 -11.34 58.24
C ILE A 16 -15.32 -9.98 57.68
N SER A 17 -15.02 -8.99 58.53
CA SER A 17 -14.53 -7.68 58.09
C SER A 17 -13.24 -7.80 57.28
N SER A 18 -12.28 -8.63 57.72
CA SER A 18 -11.01 -8.85 56.99
C SER A 18 -11.24 -9.49 55.62
N MET A 19 -12.13 -10.49 55.54
CA MET A 19 -12.53 -11.10 54.26
C MET A 19 -13.20 -10.09 53.33
N LEU A 20 -14.08 -9.24 53.85
CA LEU A 20 -14.73 -8.18 53.07
C LEU A 20 -13.70 -7.17 52.57
N SER A 21 -12.76 -6.72 53.41
CA SER A 21 -11.69 -5.79 53.03
C SER A 21 -10.77 -6.38 51.96
N LEU A 22 -10.36 -7.65 52.09
CA LEU A 22 -9.55 -8.34 51.09
C LEU A 22 -10.30 -8.49 49.75
N SER A 23 -11.59 -8.81 49.81
CA SER A 23 -12.43 -8.93 48.61
C SER A 23 -12.57 -7.58 47.90
N LEU A 24 -12.80 -6.50 48.66
CA LEU A 24 -12.89 -5.15 48.13
C LEU A 24 -11.57 -4.69 47.51
N TYR A 25 -10.45 -4.99 48.17
CA TYR A 25 -9.12 -4.69 47.64
C TYR A 25 -8.85 -5.44 46.33
N LYS A 26 -9.20 -6.72 46.25
CA LYS A 26 -9.08 -7.51 45.00
C LYS A 26 -9.96 -6.94 43.88
N LEU A 27 -11.19 -6.53 44.18
CA LEU A 27 -12.08 -5.90 43.21
C LEU A 27 -11.53 -4.56 42.69
N ILE A 28 -10.93 -3.74 43.57
CA ILE A 28 -10.30 -2.48 43.17
C ILE A 28 -9.09 -2.76 42.26
N GLN A 29 -8.24 -3.72 42.63
CA GLN A 29 -7.08 -4.09 41.82
C GLN A 29 -7.51 -4.64 40.45
N GLN A 30 -8.47 -5.55 40.41
CA GLN A 30 -9.00 -6.10 39.16
C GLN A 30 -9.60 -5.00 38.27
N THR A 31 -10.37 -4.08 38.85
CA THR A 31 -10.92 -2.93 38.10
C THR A 31 -9.80 -2.08 37.50
N ARG A 32 -8.71 -1.82 38.25
CA ARG A 32 -7.55 -1.06 37.73
C ARG A 32 -6.88 -1.74 36.56
N PHE A 33 -6.67 -3.06 36.63
CA PHE A 33 -6.11 -3.83 35.51
C PHE A 33 -7.02 -3.75 34.28
N VAL A 34 -8.31 -4.01 34.45
CA VAL A 34 -9.29 -3.94 33.35
C VAL A 34 -9.35 -2.56 32.71
N VAL A 35 -9.36 -1.49 33.52
CA VAL A 35 -9.37 -0.11 33.00
C VAL A 35 -8.08 0.20 32.24
N SER A 36 -6.92 -0.24 32.75
CA SER A 36 -5.63 -0.06 32.06
C SER A 36 -5.59 -0.78 30.71
N ASP A 37 -6.10 -2.01 30.67
CA ASP A 37 -6.15 -2.81 29.45
C ASP A 37 -7.10 -2.18 28.42
N ILE A 38 -8.31 -1.78 28.83
CA ILE A 38 -9.27 -1.09 27.95
C ILE A 38 -8.68 0.21 27.42
N THR A 39 -8.02 0.99 28.26
CA THR A 39 -7.37 2.24 27.85
C THR A 39 -6.28 1.99 26.82
N THR A 40 -5.50 0.92 27.00
CA THR A 40 -4.46 0.52 26.04
C THR A 40 -5.08 0.13 24.70
N VAL A 41 -6.11 -0.72 24.69
CA VAL A 41 -6.82 -1.14 23.47
C VAL A 41 -7.42 0.06 22.73
N ILE A 42 -8.03 1.01 23.44
CA ILE A 42 -8.57 2.23 22.83
C ILE A 42 -7.47 3.10 22.24
N ALA A 43 -6.32 3.19 22.91
CA ALA A 43 -5.19 3.99 22.45
C ALA A 43 -4.41 3.37 21.27
N THR A 44 -4.39 2.04 21.14
CA THR A 44 -3.61 1.34 20.10
C THR A 44 -4.48 0.71 19.03
N ASP A 45 -5.38 -0.19 19.42
CA ASP A 45 -6.01 -1.12 18.50
C ASP A 45 -7.08 -0.41 17.66
N VAL A 46 -7.79 0.56 18.25
CA VAL A 46 -8.79 1.35 17.52
C VAL A 46 -8.12 2.20 16.42
N PRO A 47 -7.08 3.02 16.71
CA PRO A 47 -6.35 3.74 15.65
C PRO A 47 -5.68 2.81 14.63
N LEU A 48 -5.06 1.71 15.07
CA LEU A 48 -4.42 0.74 14.16
C LEU A 48 -5.42 0.06 13.24
N SER A 49 -6.62 -0.27 13.73
CA SER A 49 -7.71 -0.83 12.93
C SER A 49 -8.24 0.18 11.89
N ALA A 50 -8.39 1.45 12.28
CA ALA A 50 -8.76 2.52 11.36
C ALA A 50 -7.70 2.73 10.27
N LEU A 51 -6.42 2.73 10.65
CA LEU A 51 -5.29 2.78 9.73
C LEU A 51 -5.31 1.60 8.76
N TYR A 52 -5.45 0.37 9.28
CA TYR A 52 -5.52 -0.85 8.49
C TYR A 52 -6.66 -0.77 7.46
N GLY A 53 -7.87 -0.42 7.90
CA GLY A 53 -9.03 -0.34 7.01
C GLY A 53 -8.89 0.72 5.92
N GLN A 54 -8.29 1.87 6.23
CA GLN A 54 -8.00 2.90 5.23
C GLN A 54 -6.95 2.43 4.22
N LEU A 55 -5.85 1.84 4.69
CA LEU A 55 -4.78 1.31 3.84
C LEU A 55 -5.28 0.17 2.95
N GLU A 56 -5.99 -0.79 3.52
CA GLU A 56 -6.58 -1.92 2.79
C GLU A 56 -7.42 -1.40 1.62
N LYS A 57 -8.33 -0.48 1.91
CA LYS A 57 -9.24 0.11 0.93
C LYS A 57 -8.53 0.86 -0.19
N ASP A 58 -7.51 1.64 0.13
CA ASP A 58 -6.78 2.40 -0.89
C ASP A 58 -5.79 1.52 -1.68
N ILE A 59 -5.07 0.61 -1.03
CA ILE A 59 -4.07 -0.28 -1.67
C ILE A 59 -4.75 -1.32 -2.56
N THR A 60 -5.85 -1.92 -2.10
CA THR A 60 -6.61 -2.88 -2.93
C THR A 60 -7.26 -2.18 -4.14
N GLY A 61 -7.53 -0.88 -4.02
CA GLY A 61 -8.01 -0.03 -5.09
C GLY A 61 -6.92 0.56 -5.98
N ILE A 62 -5.63 0.27 -5.75
CA ILE A 62 -4.55 0.79 -6.60
C ILE A 62 -4.79 0.39 -8.05
N LEU A 63 -4.61 1.37 -8.93
CA LEU A 63 -4.71 1.18 -10.37
C LEU A 63 -3.69 2.04 -11.11
N TYR A 64 -3.45 1.69 -12.36
CA TYR A 64 -2.74 2.53 -13.31
C TYR A 64 -3.66 2.82 -14.52
N PRO A 65 -3.64 4.05 -15.08
CA PRO A 65 -4.48 4.40 -16.21
C PRO A 65 -4.22 3.55 -17.46
N PHE A 66 -5.27 3.35 -18.27
CA PHE A 66 -5.22 2.53 -19.49
C PHE A 66 -4.20 3.05 -20.54
N SER A 67 -3.93 4.36 -20.56
CA SER A 67 -2.89 4.95 -21.39
C SER A 67 -1.52 4.38 -21.07
N VAL A 68 -1.21 4.19 -19.78
CA VAL A 68 0.05 3.59 -19.34
C VAL A 68 0.07 2.08 -19.56
N GLN A 69 -1.08 1.41 -19.46
CA GLN A 69 -1.19 0.00 -19.84
C GLN A 69 -0.80 -0.25 -21.30
N LYS A 70 -1.34 0.55 -22.23
CA LYS A 70 -1.01 0.46 -23.65
C LYS A 70 0.48 0.70 -23.93
N GLU A 71 1.12 1.63 -23.22
CA GLU A 71 2.56 1.86 -23.35
C GLU A 71 3.38 0.64 -22.91
N LEU A 72 3.02 0.01 -21.79
CA LEU A 72 3.70 -1.18 -21.29
C LEU A 72 3.54 -2.36 -22.25
N GLU A 73 2.35 -2.55 -22.80
CA GLU A 73 2.06 -3.58 -23.81
C GLU A 73 2.84 -3.34 -25.11
N GLN A 74 2.96 -2.08 -25.56
CA GLN A 74 3.76 -1.71 -26.74
C GLN A 74 5.27 -1.92 -26.50
N GLN A 75 5.78 -1.60 -25.32
CA GLN A 75 7.18 -1.87 -24.94
C GLN A 75 7.48 -3.37 -24.89
N ALA A 76 6.53 -4.20 -24.47
CA ALA A 76 6.67 -5.66 -24.49
C ALA A 76 6.70 -6.24 -25.92
N GLN A 77 6.14 -5.53 -26.90
CA GLN A 77 6.04 -5.96 -28.30
C GLN A 77 7.11 -5.35 -29.23
N GLN A 78 7.86 -4.34 -28.79
CA GLN A 78 8.93 -3.76 -29.61
C GLN A 78 10.17 -4.66 -29.61
N PRO A 79 10.62 -5.14 -30.79
CA PRO A 79 11.93 -5.76 -30.91
C PRO A 79 13.00 -4.70 -30.63
N GLU A 80 14.05 -5.09 -29.90
CA GLU A 80 15.27 -4.27 -29.78
C GLU A 80 15.73 -3.91 -31.20
N LYS A 81 15.67 -2.63 -31.54
CA LYS A 81 16.30 -2.14 -32.77
C LYS A 81 17.80 -2.38 -32.60
N PRO A 82 18.45 -3.14 -33.51
CA PRO A 82 19.90 -3.13 -33.59
C PRO A 82 20.36 -1.69 -33.84
N ALA A 83 21.39 -1.27 -33.12
CA ALA A 83 22.07 -0.02 -33.40
C ALA A 83 22.62 -0.05 -34.83
N GLY A 84 22.23 0.95 -35.62
CA GLY A 84 22.71 1.18 -36.98
C GLY A 84 21.80 0.58 -38.05
N TYR A 85 20.99 1.43 -38.67
CA TYR A 85 20.93 1.65 -40.13
C TYR A 85 19.86 2.73 -40.37
N ALA A 86 20.31 3.90 -40.80
CA ALA A 86 19.46 4.96 -41.32
C ALA A 86 18.94 4.53 -42.69
N VAL A 87 17.62 4.45 -42.85
CA VAL A 87 16.98 4.55 -44.17
C VAL A 87 15.71 5.38 -44.01
N GLU A 88 15.75 6.57 -44.61
CA GLU A 88 14.58 7.39 -44.91
C GLU A 88 13.60 6.62 -45.79
N GLN A 89 12.33 6.55 -45.39
CA GLN A 89 11.24 6.32 -46.33
C GLN A 89 10.03 7.21 -45.96
N LYS A 90 9.82 8.22 -46.80
CA LYS A 90 8.63 9.08 -46.87
C LYS A 90 7.46 8.31 -47.50
N SER A 91 6.30 8.35 -46.85
CA SER A 91 4.94 8.63 -47.41
C SER A 91 3.83 8.04 -46.52
N PRO A 92 2.56 8.50 -46.63
CA PRO A 92 2.07 9.85 -46.86
C PRO A 92 1.15 10.32 -45.71
N GLU A 93 0.88 11.62 -45.67
CA GLU A 93 -0.02 12.31 -44.74
C GLU A 93 -1.39 11.62 -44.60
N LYS A 94 -1.77 11.33 -43.36
CA LYS A 94 -3.15 11.11 -42.94
C LYS A 94 -3.56 12.27 -42.01
N PRO A 95 -4.81 12.72 -42.04
CA PRO A 95 -5.23 14.02 -41.49
C PRO A 95 -4.96 14.10 -39.99
N GLU A 96 -4.42 15.25 -39.56
CA GLU A 96 -4.25 15.62 -38.16
C GLU A 96 -5.61 15.71 -37.46
N GLU A 97 -6.05 14.61 -36.87
CA GLU A 97 -6.90 14.70 -35.68
C GLU A 97 -6.06 15.38 -34.59
N LYS A 98 -6.53 16.55 -34.13
CA LYS A 98 -6.02 17.24 -32.95
C LYS A 98 -6.05 16.29 -31.75
N LYS A 99 -4.98 15.53 -31.56
CA LYS A 99 -4.62 14.94 -30.27
C LYS A 99 -4.44 16.11 -29.32
N GLN A 100 -5.45 16.39 -28.51
CA GLN A 100 -5.20 17.03 -27.23
C GLN A 100 -4.06 16.24 -26.58
N GLU A 101 -2.94 16.91 -26.34
CA GLU A 101 -1.87 16.37 -25.52
C GLU A 101 -2.46 16.11 -24.13
N GLU A 102 -3.02 14.92 -23.92
CA GLU A 102 -3.32 14.43 -22.58
C GLU A 102 -2.01 14.50 -21.80
N LYS A 103 -1.95 15.41 -20.82
CA LYS A 103 -0.83 15.45 -19.87
C LYS A 103 -0.64 14.06 -19.33
N LYS A 104 0.46 13.40 -19.70
CA LYS A 104 0.79 12.08 -19.19
C LYS A 104 0.93 12.19 -17.67
N LEU A 105 0.08 11.47 -16.96
CA LEU A 105 0.21 11.30 -15.51
C LEU A 105 1.53 10.59 -15.24
N GLN A 106 2.46 11.31 -14.63
CA GLN A 106 3.73 10.78 -14.15
C GLN A 106 3.58 10.35 -12.70
N ASP A 107 4.42 9.42 -12.25
CA ASP A 107 4.50 8.95 -10.87
C ASP A 107 3.17 8.35 -10.39
N ILE A 108 2.67 7.30 -11.05
CA ILE A 108 1.41 6.64 -10.68
C ILE A 108 1.48 6.08 -9.27
N PHE A 109 2.64 5.54 -8.90
CA PHE A 109 2.99 5.11 -7.57
C PHE A 109 4.30 5.80 -7.19
N TYR A 110 4.28 6.56 -6.09
CA TYR A 110 5.40 7.35 -5.63
C TYR A 110 5.65 7.11 -4.15
N ILE A 111 6.87 6.74 -3.79
CA ILE A 111 7.31 6.70 -2.40
C ILE A 111 8.61 7.49 -2.24
N ASN A 112 8.62 8.34 -1.22
CA ASN A 112 9.81 9.00 -0.73
C ASN A 112 9.89 8.74 0.76
N GLN A 113 10.78 7.84 1.15
CA GLN A 113 11.01 7.48 2.55
C GLN A 113 12.41 7.93 2.94
N THR A 114 12.48 8.68 4.04
CA THR A 114 13.70 9.15 4.68
C THR A 114 13.66 8.73 6.14
N ASP A 115 14.79 8.79 6.84
CA ASP A 115 14.87 8.38 8.26
C ASP A 115 13.88 9.14 9.18
N ASN A 116 13.47 10.35 8.78
CA ASN A 116 12.64 11.24 9.58
C ASN A 116 11.33 11.66 8.91
N GLY A 117 10.96 11.04 7.79
CA GLY A 117 9.80 11.47 7.03
C GLY A 117 9.44 10.53 5.91
N LEU A 118 8.15 10.48 5.60
CA LEU A 118 7.60 9.66 4.53
C LEU A 118 6.62 10.53 3.76
N PHE A 119 6.70 10.49 2.44
CA PHE A 119 5.65 10.92 1.55
C PHE A 119 5.34 9.79 0.58
N TRP A 120 4.13 9.26 0.65
CA TRP A 120 3.71 8.13 -0.17
C TRP A 120 2.39 8.47 -0.86
N SER A 121 2.34 8.36 -2.18
CA SER A 121 1.17 8.75 -2.96
C SER A 121 0.96 7.84 -4.16
N PHE A 122 -0.30 7.53 -4.44
CA PHE A 122 -0.67 6.69 -5.57
C PHE A 122 -2.11 6.93 -6.03
N LEU A 123 -2.43 6.44 -7.23
CA LEU A 123 -3.79 6.45 -7.77
C LEU A 123 -4.60 5.25 -7.28
N THR A 124 -5.84 5.50 -6.87
CA THR A 124 -6.74 4.45 -6.37
C THR A 124 -8.19 4.75 -6.73
N THR A 125 -8.99 3.69 -6.84
CA THR A 125 -10.46 3.76 -6.87
C THR A 125 -11.10 3.42 -5.53
N GLY A 126 -10.30 3.28 -4.49
CA GLY A 126 -10.75 2.98 -3.14
C GLY A 126 -11.76 4.01 -2.64
N GLY A 127 -13.04 3.64 -2.57
CA GLY A 127 -13.93 4.22 -1.58
C GLY A 127 -15.00 5.20 -1.94
N LEU A 128 -15.23 5.52 -3.20
CA LEU A 128 -16.38 6.33 -3.59
C LEU A 128 -16.95 5.81 -4.91
N GLN A 129 -18.24 5.47 -4.89
CA GLN A 129 -19.04 5.40 -6.11
C GLN A 129 -19.32 6.85 -6.56
N ALA A 130 -19.20 7.14 -7.85
CA ALA A 130 -19.52 8.47 -8.34
C ALA A 130 -21.03 8.73 -8.21
N ILE A 131 -21.42 9.68 -7.36
CA ILE A 131 -22.78 10.23 -7.33
C ILE A 131 -22.81 11.33 -8.38
N THR A 132 -23.69 11.21 -9.36
CA THR A 132 -23.86 12.25 -10.38
C THR A 132 -24.46 13.52 -9.76
N SER A 133 -24.30 14.65 -10.43
CA SER A 133 -24.93 15.93 -10.05
C SER A 133 -26.47 15.91 -10.04
N LYS A 134 -27.09 14.81 -10.49
CA LYS A 134 -28.53 14.55 -10.42
C LYS A 134 -28.94 13.60 -9.28
N GLY A 135 -28.01 13.18 -8.43
CA GLY A 135 -28.28 12.27 -7.31
C GLY A 135 -28.38 10.79 -7.68
N GLU A 136 -28.14 10.43 -8.94
CA GLU A 136 -28.10 9.02 -9.37
C GLU A 136 -26.72 8.43 -9.10
N LEU A 137 -26.69 7.28 -8.44
CA LEU A 137 -25.49 6.44 -8.28
C LEU A 137 -25.12 5.88 -9.64
N GLN A 138 -24.06 6.40 -10.25
CA GLN A 138 -23.41 5.70 -11.36
C GLN A 138 -22.36 4.77 -10.75
N ALA A 139 -22.41 3.49 -11.11
CA ALA A 139 -21.40 2.49 -10.77
C ALA A 139 -20.09 2.72 -11.56
N ARG A 140 -19.64 3.98 -11.66
CA ARG A 140 -18.35 4.34 -12.21
C ARG A 140 -17.36 4.48 -11.06
N PRO A 141 -16.24 3.75 -11.10
CA PRO A 141 -15.23 3.86 -10.06
C PRO A 141 -14.61 5.26 -10.12
N LEU A 142 -14.69 6.00 -9.02
CA LEU A 142 -14.09 7.33 -8.92
C LEU A 142 -12.58 7.18 -8.73
N ILE A 143 -11.80 7.61 -9.72
CA ILE A 143 -10.34 7.64 -9.60
C ILE A 143 -9.96 8.86 -8.77
N LYS A 144 -9.16 8.64 -7.72
CA LYS A 144 -8.58 9.70 -6.90
C LYS A 144 -7.09 9.42 -6.70
N ARG A 145 -6.32 10.47 -6.41
CA ARG A 145 -4.98 10.34 -5.87
C ARG A 145 -5.04 10.45 -4.35
N VAL A 146 -4.37 9.53 -3.66
CA VAL A 146 -4.20 9.59 -2.21
C VAL A 146 -2.75 9.94 -1.87
N ALA A 147 -2.55 10.55 -0.71
CA ALA A 147 -1.23 10.85 -0.17
C ALA A 147 -1.21 10.60 1.34
N TYR A 148 -0.17 9.91 1.78
CA TYR A 148 0.19 9.69 3.16
C TYR A 148 1.48 10.45 3.45
N ARG A 149 1.50 11.16 4.56
CA ARG A 149 2.63 11.99 4.97
C ARG A 149 2.95 11.77 6.44
N LEU A 150 4.19 11.42 6.74
CA LEU A 150 4.67 11.26 8.11
C LEU A 150 5.36 12.55 8.54
N GLU A 151 4.91 13.13 9.64
CA GLU A 151 5.46 14.34 10.24
C GLU A 151 5.76 14.11 11.71
N LYS A 152 6.73 14.86 12.25
CA LYS A 152 7.04 14.79 13.69
C LYS A 152 5.87 15.31 14.50
N ASP A 153 5.54 14.59 15.56
CA ASP A 153 4.48 14.99 16.47
C ASP A 153 4.95 16.22 17.29
N PRO A 154 4.22 17.36 17.26
CA PRO A 154 4.56 18.51 18.08
C PRO A 154 4.34 18.27 19.58
N SER A 155 3.52 17.29 19.95
CA SER A 155 3.14 17.00 21.35
C SER A 155 4.12 16.06 22.06
N ASP A 156 4.76 15.13 21.33
CA ASP A 156 5.68 14.14 21.91
C ASP A 156 7.04 14.13 21.20
N LEU A 157 8.11 14.37 21.97
CA LEU A 157 9.48 14.37 21.46
C LEU A 157 9.91 12.95 21.04
N GLY A 158 10.02 12.73 19.73
CA GLY A 158 10.53 11.48 19.16
C GLY A 158 9.45 10.49 18.72
N THR A 159 8.22 10.97 18.54
CA THR A 159 7.15 10.27 17.82
C THR A 159 6.77 11.04 16.55
N PHE A 160 5.97 10.38 15.71
CA PHE A 160 5.48 10.87 14.44
C PHE A 160 3.97 10.66 14.35
N SER A 161 3.32 11.49 13.56
CA SER A 161 1.92 11.33 13.17
C SER A 161 1.82 11.10 11.67
N LEU A 162 0.97 10.15 11.27
CA LEU A 162 0.67 9.86 9.88
C LEU A 162 -0.60 10.62 9.46
N TYR A 163 -0.45 11.43 8.43
CA TYR A 163 -1.48 12.26 7.86
C TYR A 163 -1.94 11.72 6.51
N TYR A 164 -3.23 11.85 6.22
CA TYR A 164 -3.81 11.45 4.94
C TYR A 164 -4.54 12.61 4.26
N SER A 165 -4.45 12.64 2.93
CA SER A 165 -5.26 13.50 2.09
C SER A 165 -5.55 12.82 0.76
N SER A 166 -6.63 13.26 0.11
CA SER A 166 -6.97 12.81 -1.24
C SER A 166 -7.34 13.97 -2.16
N SER A 167 -7.17 13.76 -3.46
CA SER A 167 -7.64 14.66 -4.51
C SER A 167 -8.37 13.87 -5.59
N VAL A 168 -9.57 14.33 -5.94
CA VAL A 168 -10.40 13.76 -7.00
C VAL A 168 -10.23 14.56 -8.30
N ASP A 169 -10.20 15.90 -8.20
CA ASP A 169 -10.19 16.78 -9.38
C ASP A 169 -8.84 16.85 -10.08
N LYS A 170 -7.74 16.68 -9.33
CA LYS A 170 -6.37 16.78 -9.83
C LYS A 170 -5.56 15.56 -9.40
N LEU A 171 -5.27 14.70 -10.37
CA LEU A 171 -4.52 13.46 -10.16
C LEU A 171 -2.99 13.66 -10.20
N ASP A 172 -2.51 14.90 -10.31
CA ASP A 172 -1.09 15.24 -10.34
C ASP A 172 -0.45 15.14 -8.94
N LEU A 173 0.75 14.58 -8.86
CA LEU A 173 1.53 14.42 -7.62
C LEU A 173 1.74 15.75 -6.90
N ASP A 174 2.10 16.78 -7.65
CA ASP A 174 2.43 18.11 -7.12
C ASP A 174 1.27 18.77 -6.38
N THR A 175 0.03 18.42 -6.73
CA THR A 175 -1.16 18.97 -6.06
C THR A 175 -1.22 18.55 -4.60
N LEU A 176 -0.86 17.30 -4.29
CA LEU A 176 -0.84 16.80 -2.92
C LEU A 176 0.51 17.08 -2.25
N LYS A 177 1.62 16.94 -2.98
CA LYS A 177 2.96 17.18 -2.43
C LYS A 177 3.14 18.61 -1.89
N ASN A 178 2.61 19.60 -2.59
CA ASN A 178 2.69 21.02 -2.20
C ASN A 178 1.52 21.47 -1.31
N ARG A 179 0.59 20.57 -0.97
CA ARG A 179 -0.57 20.88 -0.14
C ARG A 179 -0.13 21.12 1.32
N PRO A 180 -0.60 22.18 1.99
CA PRO A 180 -0.28 22.42 3.39
C PRO A 180 -0.85 21.32 4.29
N LEU A 181 -0.14 20.96 5.36
CA LEU A 181 -0.51 19.88 6.28
C LEU A 181 -1.91 20.06 6.89
N LYS A 182 -2.37 21.30 7.07
CA LYS A 182 -3.73 21.62 7.58
C LYS A 182 -4.88 21.06 6.74
N GLN A 183 -4.62 20.69 5.48
CA GLN A 183 -5.60 20.07 4.58
C GLN A 183 -5.45 18.53 4.52
N TYR A 184 -4.60 17.99 5.37
CA TYR A 184 -4.54 16.58 5.70
C TYR A 184 -5.25 16.38 7.04
N TYR A 185 -5.85 15.21 7.22
CA TYR A 185 -6.30 14.79 8.54
C TYR A 185 -5.35 13.74 9.11
N GLU A 186 -5.22 13.72 10.42
CA GLU A 186 -4.39 12.73 11.12
C GLU A 186 -5.11 11.38 11.14
N LEU A 187 -4.43 10.34 10.67
CA LEU A 187 -4.92 8.95 10.71
C LEU A 187 -4.54 8.27 12.01
N ILE A 188 -3.28 8.43 12.40
CA ILE A 188 -2.72 7.83 13.61
C ILE A 188 -1.57 8.70 14.10
N GLY A 189 -1.48 8.88 15.42
CA GLY A 189 -0.40 9.57 16.11
C GLY A 189 0.52 8.61 16.85
N SER A 190 1.49 9.17 17.57
CA SER A 190 2.38 8.43 18.47
C SER A 190 3.15 7.27 17.81
N LEU A 191 3.45 7.37 16.52
CA LEU A 191 4.28 6.38 15.81
C LEU A 191 5.75 6.59 16.17
N ARG A 192 6.46 5.52 16.56
CA ARG A 192 7.91 5.57 16.75
C ARG A 192 8.66 5.42 15.44
N GLN A 193 8.18 4.51 14.61
CA GLN A 193 8.75 4.17 13.31
C GLN A 193 7.64 3.66 12.38
N LEU A 194 7.82 3.94 11.10
CA LEU A 194 6.99 3.41 10.02
C LEU A 194 7.90 3.14 8.82
N LYS A 195 7.90 1.90 8.35
CA LYS A 195 8.68 1.46 7.19
C LYS A 195 7.75 0.81 6.19
N ILE A 196 7.82 1.26 4.94
CA ILE A 196 7.08 0.69 3.82
C ILE A 196 8.04 -0.12 2.95
N GLN A 197 7.60 -1.31 2.58
CA GLN A 197 8.31 -2.18 1.65
C GLN A 197 7.36 -2.60 0.54
N THR A 198 7.84 -2.55 -0.69
CA THR A 198 7.08 -2.96 -1.87
C THR A 198 7.67 -4.24 -2.44
N THR A 199 6.83 -5.09 -3.03
CA THR A 199 7.29 -6.32 -3.70
C THR A 199 6.93 -6.28 -5.17
N VAL A 200 7.89 -6.63 -6.03
CA VAL A 200 7.71 -6.84 -7.47
C VAL A 200 8.24 -8.22 -7.84
N PHE A 201 7.83 -8.74 -9.00
CA PHE A 201 8.34 -10.00 -9.53
C PHE A 201 9.20 -9.75 -10.76
N ASP A 202 10.26 -10.54 -10.90
CA ASP A 202 11.11 -10.54 -12.08
C ASP A 202 10.31 -10.97 -13.34
N VAL A 203 10.65 -10.37 -14.48
CA VAL A 203 10.06 -10.76 -15.77
C VAL A 203 10.63 -12.13 -16.15
N PRO A 204 9.80 -13.13 -16.46
CA PRO A 204 10.29 -14.43 -16.92
C PRO A 204 11.16 -14.24 -18.16
N GLU A 205 12.36 -14.82 -18.18
CA GLU A 205 13.12 -14.96 -19.42
C GLU A 205 12.32 -15.84 -20.38
N ALA A 206 12.22 -15.43 -21.65
CA ALA A 206 11.59 -16.28 -22.65
C ALA A 206 12.42 -17.57 -22.75
N PRO A 207 11.79 -18.76 -22.71
CA PRO A 207 12.52 -19.99 -22.94
C PRO A 207 13.22 -19.87 -24.29
N GLU A 208 14.55 -19.98 -24.28
CA GLU A 208 15.31 -20.11 -25.52
C GLU A 208 14.67 -21.24 -26.32
N ALA A 209 14.41 -20.98 -27.60
CA ALA A 209 13.79 -21.95 -28.50
C ALA A 209 14.75 -23.13 -28.70
N GLN A 210 14.77 -24.06 -27.74
CA GLN A 210 15.33 -25.38 -27.95
C GLN A 210 14.42 -26.08 -28.95
N THR A 211 14.99 -26.26 -30.13
CA THR A 211 14.37 -26.96 -31.24
C THR A 211 14.24 -28.43 -30.82
N ASN A 212 13.02 -28.95 -30.88
CA ASN A 212 12.61 -30.35 -30.72
C ASN A 212 12.63 -30.94 -29.30
N GLN A 213 11.47 -30.95 -28.63
CA GLN A 213 10.68 -32.17 -28.40
C GLN A 213 9.33 -31.83 -27.77
N ALA A 214 8.30 -32.56 -28.21
CA ALA A 214 6.94 -32.45 -27.73
C ALA A 214 6.79 -32.98 -26.29
N ASP A 215 5.77 -32.49 -25.60
CA ASP A 215 5.29 -32.92 -24.29
C ASP A 215 6.20 -32.64 -23.09
N SER A 216 6.32 -31.35 -22.76
CA SER A 216 6.53 -30.93 -21.38
C SER A 216 5.75 -29.64 -21.15
N LYS A 217 4.71 -29.72 -20.32
CA LYS A 217 4.01 -28.55 -19.76
C LYS A 217 5.10 -27.65 -19.17
N PRO A 218 5.26 -26.38 -19.60
CA PRO A 218 6.35 -25.55 -19.11
C PRO A 218 6.16 -25.36 -17.61
N GLU A 219 7.02 -26.02 -16.84
CA GLU A 219 7.10 -25.87 -15.40
C GLU A 219 7.60 -24.45 -15.17
N ALA A 220 6.67 -23.56 -14.78
CA ALA A 220 6.96 -22.16 -14.58
C ALA A 220 8.07 -22.04 -13.53
N GLN A 221 9.25 -21.55 -13.95
CA GLN A 221 10.34 -21.24 -13.03
C GLN A 221 9.78 -20.40 -11.86
N PRO A 222 10.21 -20.70 -10.62
CA PRO A 222 9.72 -19.99 -9.44
C PRO A 222 10.02 -18.50 -9.58
N LYS A 223 8.96 -17.69 -9.59
CA LYS A 223 9.05 -16.23 -9.69
C LYS A 223 9.68 -15.70 -8.42
N THR A 224 10.93 -15.26 -8.49
CA THR A 224 11.63 -14.71 -7.33
C THR A 224 11.02 -13.35 -6.95
N PRO A 225 10.45 -13.20 -5.75
CA PRO A 225 9.95 -11.91 -5.29
C PRO A 225 11.11 -10.99 -4.92
N GLN A 226 11.16 -9.80 -5.52
CA GLN A 226 12.11 -8.75 -5.19
C GLN A 226 11.44 -7.73 -4.28
N LYS A 227 12.01 -7.53 -3.09
CA LYS A 227 11.53 -6.54 -2.12
C LYS A 227 12.31 -5.24 -2.26
N LEU A 228 11.59 -4.13 -2.38
CA LEU A 228 12.13 -2.80 -2.66
C LEU A 228 11.66 -1.81 -1.61
N GLU A 229 12.60 -1.05 -1.02
CA GLU A 229 12.30 0.03 -0.06
C GLU A 229 12.13 1.38 -0.76
N ASN A 230 12.77 1.56 -1.93
CA ASN A 230 12.69 2.77 -2.73
C ASN A 230 11.96 2.47 -4.05
N TRP A 231 11.13 3.42 -4.49
CA TRP A 231 10.38 3.32 -5.74
C TRP A 231 10.79 4.43 -6.72
N ASN A 232 11.57 4.08 -7.73
CA ASN A 232 11.84 4.94 -8.87
C ASN A 232 11.09 4.41 -10.09
N GLU A 233 10.01 5.09 -10.50
CA GLU A 233 9.14 4.59 -11.57
C GLU A 233 9.90 4.28 -12.87
N LYS A 234 10.93 5.07 -13.23
CA LYS A 234 11.71 4.85 -14.46
C LYS A 234 12.49 3.55 -14.42
N GLU A 235 13.24 3.33 -13.34
CA GLU A 235 14.04 2.11 -13.13
C GLU A 235 13.15 0.87 -13.02
N ILE A 236 12.01 0.99 -12.31
CA ILE A 236 11.06 -0.11 -12.15
C ILE A 236 10.37 -0.46 -13.47
N LYS A 237 9.98 0.56 -14.25
CA LYS A 237 9.37 0.36 -15.57
C LYS A 237 10.35 -0.32 -16.52
N GLU A 238 11.63 0.05 -16.49
CA GLU A 238 12.66 -0.56 -17.34
C GLU A 238 12.99 -2.00 -16.92
N LYS A 239 13.24 -2.24 -15.63
CA LYS A 239 13.69 -3.55 -15.11
C LYS A 239 12.55 -4.56 -14.98
N TYR A 240 11.41 -4.14 -14.42
CA TYR A 240 10.31 -5.03 -14.04
C TYR A 240 9.05 -4.83 -14.90
N ARG A 241 9.05 -3.89 -15.85
CA ARG A 241 7.90 -3.63 -16.76
C ARG A 241 6.57 -3.42 -16.04
N THR A 242 6.63 -2.80 -14.88
CA THR A 242 5.46 -2.43 -14.08
C THR A 242 5.59 -1.00 -13.59
N VAL A 243 4.46 -0.39 -13.25
CA VAL A 243 4.37 0.94 -12.62
C VAL A 243 3.70 0.90 -11.25
N ILE A 244 3.25 -0.28 -10.82
CA ILE A 244 2.65 -0.54 -9.51
C ILE A 244 3.29 -1.78 -8.86
N PRO A 245 3.34 -1.86 -7.53
CA PRO A 245 3.83 -3.03 -6.82
C PRO A 245 2.81 -4.17 -6.82
N ALA A 246 3.27 -5.39 -6.57
CA ALA A 246 2.41 -6.56 -6.38
C ALA A 246 1.91 -6.66 -4.92
N PHE A 247 2.78 -6.33 -3.97
CA PHE A 247 2.44 -6.25 -2.55
C PHE A 247 3.02 -4.98 -1.95
N VAL A 248 2.33 -4.44 -0.96
CA VAL A 248 2.79 -3.35 -0.10
C VAL A 248 2.73 -3.83 1.34
N SER A 249 3.87 -3.81 2.02
CA SER A 249 4.02 -4.15 3.43
C SER A 249 4.36 -2.92 4.23
N LEU A 250 3.72 -2.74 5.39
CA LEU A 250 3.96 -1.64 6.32
C LEU A 250 4.28 -2.23 7.68
N THR A 251 5.43 -1.86 8.22
CA THR A 251 5.90 -2.29 9.53
C THR A 251 6.19 -1.07 10.39
N GLY A 252 5.87 -1.13 11.68
CA GLY A 252 6.10 0.00 12.56
C GLY A 252 5.80 -0.31 14.03
N SER A 253 5.85 0.72 14.87
CA SER A 253 5.40 0.64 16.26
C SER A 253 4.72 1.93 16.71
N VAL A 254 3.70 1.78 17.56
CA VAL A 254 2.97 2.86 18.24
C VAL A 254 3.41 2.90 19.69
N VAL A 255 3.62 4.10 20.23
CA VAL A 255 3.96 4.33 21.64
C VAL A 255 2.68 4.62 22.42
N VAL A 256 2.44 3.87 23.50
CA VAL A 256 1.30 4.06 24.39
C VAL A 256 1.64 5.13 25.44
N ALA A 257 0.97 6.28 25.40
CA ALA A 257 1.27 7.43 26.25
C ALA A 257 1.29 7.10 27.76
N GLN A 258 0.38 6.25 28.27
CA GLN A 258 0.32 5.96 29.72
C GLN A 258 1.41 5.01 30.22
N THR A 259 1.95 4.15 29.36
CA THR A 259 2.86 3.05 29.75
C THR A 259 4.23 3.14 29.10
N THR A 260 4.42 4.10 28.18
CA THR A 260 5.56 4.23 27.26
C THR A 260 5.93 2.95 26.52
N ARG A 261 5.01 1.98 26.50
CA ARG A 261 5.19 0.69 25.83
C ARG A 261 5.07 0.89 24.33
N GLU A 262 5.97 0.25 23.59
CA GLU A 262 5.86 0.15 22.14
C GLU A 262 5.05 -1.09 21.76
N VAL A 263 4.06 -0.88 20.88
CA VAL A 263 3.24 -1.93 20.29
C VAL A 263 3.59 -2.03 18.80
N PRO A 264 4.24 -3.12 18.36
CA PRO A 264 4.60 -3.29 16.96
C PRO A 264 3.37 -3.68 16.12
N PHE A 265 3.38 -3.30 14.85
CA PHE A 265 2.40 -3.76 13.86
C PHE A 265 3.10 -4.13 12.54
N ASP A 266 2.48 -5.06 11.83
CA ASP A 266 2.90 -5.52 10.49
C ASP A 266 1.65 -5.75 9.64
N PHE A 267 1.53 -5.00 8.55
CA PHE A 267 0.45 -5.12 7.59
C PHE A 267 1.01 -5.49 6.23
N ALA A 268 0.40 -6.46 5.55
CA ALA A 268 0.77 -6.83 4.19
C ALA A 268 -0.46 -6.88 3.29
N PHE A 269 -0.44 -6.10 2.23
CA PHE A 269 -1.56 -5.94 1.31
C PHE A 269 -1.17 -6.38 -0.10
N LYS A 270 -2.03 -7.18 -0.73
CA LYS A 270 -1.92 -7.53 -2.14
C LYS A 270 -2.54 -6.43 -2.99
N VAL A 271 -1.88 -6.07 -4.10
CA VAL A 271 -2.42 -5.16 -5.10
C VAL A 271 -3.11 -5.98 -6.21
N PRO A 272 -4.46 -5.99 -6.29
CA PRO A 272 -5.19 -6.84 -7.24
C PRO A 272 -4.96 -6.45 -8.70
N ALA A 273 -4.72 -5.17 -8.98
CA ALA A 273 -4.47 -4.68 -10.34
C ALA A 273 -3.10 -5.08 -10.90
N TYR A 274 -2.19 -5.59 -10.06
CA TYR A 274 -0.88 -6.04 -10.51
C TYR A 274 -1.01 -7.25 -11.43
N ARG A 275 -0.44 -7.12 -12.63
CA ARG A 275 -0.31 -8.21 -13.59
C ARG A 275 1.15 -8.56 -13.73
N ILE A 276 1.44 -9.84 -13.72
CA ILE A 276 2.80 -10.33 -13.96
C ILE A 276 3.12 -10.04 -15.43
N PRO A 277 4.21 -9.30 -15.72
CA PRO A 277 4.57 -8.97 -17.09
C PRO A 277 4.80 -10.23 -17.92
N GLU A 278 4.33 -10.24 -19.16
CA GLU A 278 4.57 -11.35 -20.09
C GLU A 278 6.01 -11.30 -20.64
N PRO A 279 6.64 -12.47 -20.87
CA PRO A 279 7.94 -12.53 -21.56
C PRO A 279 7.84 -11.94 -22.98
N LYS A 280 8.94 -11.37 -23.48
CA LYS A 280 9.03 -10.91 -24.88
C LYS A 280 8.73 -12.11 -25.80
N LYS A 281 7.68 -12.04 -26.62
CA LYS A 281 7.49 -13.01 -27.71
C LYS A 281 8.61 -12.80 -28.73
N GLN A 282 9.52 -13.77 -28.85
CA GLN A 282 10.44 -13.80 -29.99
C GLN A 282 9.61 -14.00 -31.26
N VAL A 283 9.47 -12.95 -32.07
CA VAL A 283 8.90 -13.07 -33.41
C VAL A 283 9.94 -13.83 -34.25
N LYS A 284 9.66 -15.10 -34.56
CA LYS A 284 10.46 -15.84 -35.54
C LYS A 284 10.49 -15.02 -36.83
N PRO A 285 11.66 -14.76 -37.44
CA PRO A 285 11.72 -14.10 -38.73
C PRO A 285 10.91 -14.93 -39.73
N VAL A 286 9.90 -14.29 -40.34
CA VAL A 286 9.14 -14.88 -41.44
C VAL A 286 10.14 -15.11 -42.56
N ALA A 287 10.42 -16.38 -42.87
CA ALA A 287 11.30 -16.74 -43.97
C ALA A 287 10.78 -16.08 -45.25
N PRO A 288 11.62 -15.40 -46.04
CA PRO A 288 11.20 -14.82 -47.30
C PRO A 288 10.66 -15.93 -48.19
N LEU A 289 9.43 -15.75 -48.67
CA LEU A 289 8.80 -16.59 -49.68
C LEU A 289 9.73 -16.61 -50.90
N VAL A 290 10.44 -17.72 -51.09
CA VAL A 290 11.23 -17.97 -52.30
C VAL A 290 10.24 -18.08 -53.46
N PRO A 291 10.29 -17.19 -54.45
CA PRO A 291 9.42 -17.32 -55.62
C PRO A 291 9.77 -18.62 -56.38
N PRO A 292 8.78 -19.30 -56.97
CA PRO A 292 9.02 -20.50 -57.75
C PRO A 292 9.94 -20.15 -58.93
N LYS A 293 11.00 -20.94 -59.12
CA LYS A 293 11.92 -20.82 -60.27
C LYS A 293 11.17 -21.09 -61.58
N PRO A 294 11.58 -20.40 -62.67
CA PRO A 294 10.93 -20.47 -63.99
C PRO A 294 11.03 -21.86 -64.63
#